data_AF-A0A382MJ39-F1
#
_entry.id   AF-A0A382MJ39-F1
#
_cell.length_a   1.000
_cell.length_b   1.000
_cell.length_c   1.000
_cell.angle_alpha   90.00
_cell.angle_beta   90.00
_cell.angle_gamma   90.00
#
_symmetry.space_group_name_H-M   'P 1'
#
loop_
_entity.id
_entity.type
_entity.pdbx_description
1 polymer ?
#
loop_
_entity_poly.entity_id
_entity_poly.type
_entity_poly.pdbx_seq_one_letter_code
_entity_poly.pdbx_strand_id
1 'polypeptide(L)' 'MYAKMVSEGSWKDYGLNISNRQVGFSVFKNAAENAMYKICKNFKPYNKNLRYLITDSKGKILKNSNNLVSLIKNTNWKKL' A
#
# COMPACT_ATOMS: atom_id res chain seq x y z
N MET A 1 3.24 -0.80 12.81
CA MET A 1 3.47 -0.15 11.50
C MET A 1 2.76 1.18 11.42
N TYR A 2 1.45 1.24 11.67
CA TYR A 2 0.66 2.49 11.70
C TYR A 2 1.24 3.56 12.64
N ALA A 3 1.39 3.24 13.93
CA ALA A 3 1.87 4.20 14.93
C ALA A 3 3.24 4.81 14.57
N LYS A 4 4.15 4.02 13.98
CA LYS A 4 5.49 4.48 13.58
C LYS A 4 5.46 5.43 12.38
N MET A 5 4.68 5.11 11.34
CA MET A 5 4.60 5.94 10.13
C MET A 5 3.81 7.24 10.36
N VAL A 6 2.82 7.21 11.26
CA VAL A 6 2.08 8.39 11.71
C VAL A 6 2.96 9.26 12.62
N SER A 7 3.68 8.67 13.57
CA SER A 7 4.60 9.43 14.46
C SER A 7 5.77 10.06 13.70
N GLU A 8 6.24 9.44 12.61
CA GLU A 8 7.27 9.99 11.73
C GLU A 8 6.72 11.06 10.75
N GLY A 9 5.44 11.43 10.85
CA GLY A 9 4.81 12.48 10.05
C GLY A 9 4.64 12.14 8.56
N SER A 10 4.91 10.89 8.18
CA SER A 10 4.87 10.45 6.79
C SER A 10 3.44 10.16 6.32
N TRP A 11 2.54 9.75 7.22
CA TRP A 11 1.12 9.48 6.93
C TRP A 11 0.24 10.44 7.71
N LYS A 12 -0.60 11.21 7.01
CA LYS A 12 -1.58 12.08 7.68
C LYS A 12 -2.96 11.43 7.81
N ASP A 13 -3.33 10.59 6.84
CA ASP A 13 -4.60 9.88 6.85
C ASP A 13 -4.47 8.54 6.10
N TYR A 14 -5.45 7.66 6.28
CA TYR A 14 -5.53 6.37 5.63
C TYR A 14 -6.96 5.98 5.27
N GLY A 15 -7.08 5.15 4.23
CA GLY A 15 -8.36 4.62 3.78
C GLY A 15 -8.29 3.11 3.63
N LEU A 16 -9.29 2.41 4.15
CA LEU A 16 -9.46 0.98 3.93
C LEU A 16 -10.50 0.75 2.84
N ASN A 17 -10.14 0.00 1.81
CA ASN A 17 -11.06 -0.43 0.76
C ASN A 17 -11.10 -1.96 0.75
N ILE A 18 -12.28 -2.53 0.98
CA ILE A 18 -12.48 -3.97 1.07
C ILE A 18 -13.44 -4.37 -0.05
N SER A 19 -13.04 -5.39 -0.82
CA SER A 19 -13.86 -6.00 -1.86
C SER A 19 -13.62 -7.50 -1.88
N ASN A 20 -14.50 -8.25 -2.56
CA ASN A 20 -14.35 -9.69 -2.73
C ASN A 20 -13.12 -10.08 -3.58
N ARG A 21 -12.49 -9.13 -4.27
CA ARG A 21 -11.30 -9.36 -5.10
C ARG A 21 -10.00 -9.01 -4.38
N GLN A 22 -10.01 -7.91 -3.63
CA GLN A 22 -8.83 -7.38 -2.95
C GLN A 22 -9.23 -6.56 -1.73
N VAL A 23 -8.30 -6.47 -0.77
CA VAL A 23 -8.30 -5.45 0.28
C VAL A 23 -7.14 -4.49 0.06
N GLY A 24 -7.37 -3.20 0.25
CA GLY A 24 -6.38 -2.16 0.04
C GLY A 24 -6.34 -1.17 1.20
N PHE A 25 -5.13 -0.74 1.52
CA PHE A 25 -4.82 0.30 2.49
C PHE A 25 -4.18 1.47 1.73
N SER A 26 -4.94 2.56 1.59
CA SER A 26 -4.50 3.79 0.94
C SER A 26 -3.84 4.71 1.97
N VAL A 27 -2.71 5.31 1.61
CA VAL A 27 -1.97 6.26 2.45
C VAL A 27 -2.04 7.64 1.84
N PHE A 28 -2.39 8.64 2.64
CA PHE A 28 -2.55 10.02 2.18
C PHE A 28 -1.52 10.95 2.83
N LYS A 29 -0.93 11.83 2.02
CA LYS A 29 -0.01 12.88 2.48
C LYS A 29 -0.78 14.07 3.07
N ASN A 30 -2.00 14.33 2.59
CA ASN A 30 -2.94 15.33 3.08
C ASN A 30 -4.38 14.78 2.95
N ALA A 31 -5.30 15.19 3.83
CA ALA A 31 -6.67 14.68 3.87
C ALA A 31 -7.50 14.97 2.59
N ALA A 32 -7.11 15.99 1.81
CA ALA A 32 -7.81 16.42 0.59
C ALA A 32 -7.11 16.00 -0.72
N GLU A 33 -6.00 15.25 -0.66
CA GLU A 33 -5.21 14.85 -1.84
C GLU A 33 -5.42 13.38 -2.22
N ASN A 34 -5.02 13.02 -3.44
CA ASN A 34 -4.96 11.62 -3.86
C ASN A 34 -3.99 10.80 -2.98
N ALA A 35 -4.33 9.54 -2.73
CA ALA A 35 -3.46 8.63 -1.97
C ALA A 35 -2.08 8.55 -2.60
N MET A 36 -1.02 8.80 -1.83
CA MET A 36 0.37 8.76 -2.29
C MET A 36 0.71 7.37 -2.83
N TYR A 37 0.29 6.34 -2.10
CA TYR A 37 0.34 4.95 -2.55
C TYR A 37 -0.72 4.12 -1.84
N LYS A 38 -0.94 2.91 -2.36
CA LYS A 38 -1.87 1.93 -1.82
C LYS A 38 -1.19 0.59 -1.67
N ILE A 39 -1.32 -0.02 -0.50
CA ILE A 39 -0.86 -1.38 -0.22
C ILE A 39 -2.07 -2.31 -0.37
N CYS A 40 -2.02 -3.25 -1.31
CA CYS A 40 -3.13 -4.17 -1.59
C CYS A 40 -2.75 -5.61 -1.31
N LYS A 41 -3.75 -6.41 -0.90
CA LYS A 41 -3.73 -7.87 -0.94
C LYS A 41 -4.78 -8.36 -1.92
N ASN A 42 -4.34 -9.05 -2.96
CA ASN A 42 -5.21 -9.73 -3.91
C ASN A 42 -5.55 -11.13 -3.41
N PHE A 43 -6.84 -11.44 -3.34
CA PHE A 43 -7.30 -12.74 -2.84
C PHE A 43 -7.20 -13.86 -3.87
N LYS A 44 -7.28 -13.51 -5.16
CA LYS A 44 -7.18 -14.44 -6.29
C LYS A 44 -6.12 -13.95 -7.31
N PRO A 45 -4.83 -13.95 -6.95
CA PRO A 45 -3.79 -13.43 -7.84
C PRO A 45 -3.49 -14.43 -8.97
N TYR A 46 -3.35 -13.93 -10.20
CA TYR A 46 -2.93 -14.76 -11.35
C TYR A 46 -1.50 -15.28 -11.22
N ASN A 47 -0.62 -14.52 -10.56
CA ASN A 47 0.75 -14.89 -10.25
C ASN A 47 1.00 -14.74 -8.74
N LYS A 48 1.71 -15.69 -8.12
CA LYS A 48 2.03 -15.67 -6.68
C LYS A 48 2.64 -14.34 -6.22
N ASN A 49 3.46 -13.69 -7.05
CA ASN A 49 4.08 -12.40 -6.73
C ASN A 49 3.10 -11.22 -6.76
N LEU A 50 1.91 -11.38 -7.31
CA LEU A 50 0.85 -10.37 -7.33
C LEU A 50 -0.09 -10.47 -6.11
N ARG A 51 0.24 -11.32 -5.13
CA ARG A 51 -0.58 -11.46 -3.91
C ARG A 51 -0.59 -10.17 -3.09
N TYR A 52 0.55 -9.49 -2.98
CA TYR A 52 0.67 -8.20 -2.33
C TYR A 52 1.28 -7.18 -3.27
N LEU A 53 0.69 -5.98 -3.34
CA LEU A 53 1.09 -4.91 -4.25
C LEU A 53 1.23 -3.60 -3.50
N ILE A 54 2.16 -2.76 -3.95
CA ILE A 54 2.18 -1.32 -3.67
C ILE A 54 1.94 -0.62 -5.00
N THR A 55 0.91 0.21 -5.08
CA THR A 55 0.59 1.00 -6.27
C THR A 55 0.67 2.49 -5.99
N ASP A 56 0.93 3.30 -7.02
CA ASP A 56 0.77 4.75 -6.93
C ASP A 56 -0.71 5.17 -6.92
N SER A 57 -0.94 6.48 -6.86
CA SER A 57 -2.27 7.11 -6.95
C SER A 57 -3.03 6.78 -8.24
N LYS A 58 -2.32 6.44 -9.32
CA LYS A 58 -2.87 6.11 -10.64
C LYS A 58 -3.05 4.60 -10.84
N GLY A 59 -2.70 3.78 -9.84
CA GLY A 59 -2.80 2.32 -9.90
C GLY A 59 -1.61 1.61 -10.56
N LYS A 60 -0.53 2.33 -10.91
CA LYS A 60 0.70 1.71 -11.40
C LYS A 60 1.35 0.90 -10.29
N ILE A 61 1.70 -0.35 -10.57
CA ILE A 61 2.41 -1.21 -9.61
C ILE A 61 3.84 -0.69 -9.45
N LEU A 62 4.18 -0.24 -8.24
CA LEU A 62 5.52 0.21 -7.86
C LEU A 62 6.34 -0.96 -7.31
N LYS A 63 5.71 -1.81 -6.50
CA LYS A 63 6.31 -3.04 -5.97
C LYS A 63 5.27 -4.14 -5.83
N ASN A 64 5.73 -5.39 -5.87
CA ASN A 64 4.90 -6.57 -5.67
C ASN A 64 5.67 -7.66 -4.91
N SER A 65 4.95 -8.53 -4.21
CA SER A 65 5.53 -9.69 -3.53
C SER A 65 4.47 -10.75 -3.22
N ASN A 66 4.92 -11.99 -3.03
CA ASN A 66 4.11 -13.05 -2.46
C ASN A 66 3.98 -12.97 -0.93
N ASN A 67 4.80 -12.14 -0.27
CA ASN A 67 4.89 -12.00 1.18
C ASN A 67 4.80 -10.52 1.60
N LEU A 68 3.80 -10.20 2.43
CA LEU A 68 3.53 -8.83 2.89
C LEU A 68 4.66 -8.24 3.72
N VAL A 69 5.23 -9.03 4.63
CA VAL A 69 6.30 -8.57 5.54
C VAL A 69 7.56 -8.23 4.75
N SER A 70 7.93 -9.09 3.79
CA SER A 70 9.05 -8.86 2.89
C SER A 70 8.84 -7.59 2.05
N LEU A 71 7.64 -7.43 1.48
CA LEU A 71 7.28 -6.24 0.71
C LEU A 71 7.46 -4.95 1.54
N ILE A 72 6.93 -4.93 2.76
CA ILE A 72 7.00 -3.76 3.65
C ILE A 72 8.44 -3.45 4.07
N LYS A 73 9.21 -4.46 4.46
CA LYS A 73 10.61 -4.28 4.92
C LYS A 73 11.53 -3.81 3.79
N ASN A 74 11.33 -4.33 2.57
CA ASN A 74 12.16 -4.00 1.41
C ASN A 74 11.69 -2.72 0.70
N THR A 75 10.72 -2.01 1.25
CA THR A 75 10.18 -0.78 0.67
C THR A 75 10.82 0.43 1.32
N ASN A 76 11.39 1.30 0.49
CA ASN A 76 11.87 2.61 0.92
C ASN A 76 10.72 3.62 0.80
N TRP A 77 10.02 3.85 1.91
CA TRP A 77 8.82 4.69 1.97
C TRP A 77 9.06 6.16 1.64
N LYS A 78 10.30 6.65 1.75
CA LYS A 78 10.66 8.03 1.39
C LYS A 78 10.89 8.23 -0.11
N LYS A 79 11.10 7.13 -0.86
CA LYS A 79 11.35 7.13 -2.31
C LYS A 79 10.18 6.58 -3.13
N LEU A 80 9.05 6.29 -2.48
CA LEU A 80 7.80 5.88 -3.12
C LEU A 80 7.07 7.09 -3.70
#